data_AF-A0A0H5QJA8-F1
#
_entry.id   AF-A0A0H5QJA8-F1
#
_cell.length_a   1.000
_cell.length_b   1.000
_cell.length_c   1.000
_cell.angle_alpha   90.00
_cell.angle_beta   90.00
_cell.angle_gamma   90.00
#
_symmetry.space_group_name_H-M   'P 1'
#
loop_
_entity.id
_entity.type
_entity.pdbx_description
1 polymer ?
#
loop_
_entity_poly.entity_id
_entity_poly.type
_entity_poly.pdbx_seq_one_letter_code
_entity_poly.pdbx_strand_id
1 'polypeptide(L)'
;MEKFLPYCLDSFIVPDNLPLLEVVVVNDGSKDKTLEIAKSYESRYPETFRVIDKENGNYGSCINVALKYLRGKYVKVVDADDSVDTENFNEFLAFLQTVDSDLVLSDFITVDEQRRETGKIIYDFGCPSAMPCMTIR
;
A
#
# COMPACT_ATOMS: atom_id res chain seq x y z
N MET A 1 11.40 11.19 -1.49
CA MET A 1 10.20 10.79 -0.73
C MET A 1 10.50 10.50 0.73
N GLU A 2 11.70 10.84 1.23
CA GLU A 2 12.15 10.48 2.58
C GLU A 2 11.23 10.97 3.72
N LYS A 3 10.50 12.08 3.52
CA LYS A 3 9.55 12.62 4.51
C LYS A 3 8.29 11.77 4.67
N PHE A 4 7.81 11.14 3.58
CA PHE A 4 6.50 10.49 3.55
C PHE A 4 6.59 8.96 3.60
N LEU A 5 7.64 8.39 3.01
CA LEU A 5 7.81 6.94 2.91
C LEU A 5 7.70 6.20 4.26
N PRO A 6 8.28 6.68 5.38
CA PRO A 6 8.13 5.98 6.65
C PRO A 6 6.67 5.80 7.07
N TYR A 7 5.83 6.81 6.84
CA TYR A 7 4.42 6.75 7.18
C TYR A 7 3.65 5.74 6.32
N CYS A 8 3.91 5.75 5.01
CA CYS A 8 3.38 4.76 4.09
C CYS A 8 3.72 3.34 4.57
N LEU A 9 5.01 3.06 4.79
CA LEU A 9 5.47 1.72 5.15
C LEU A 9 5.02 1.29 6.55
N ASP A 10 5.02 2.22 7.52
CA ASP A 10 4.53 1.95 8.88
C ASP A 10 3.05 1.56 8.89
N SER A 11 2.23 2.08 7.96
CA SER A 11 0.80 1.77 7.90
C SER A 11 0.49 0.29 7.59
N PHE A 12 1.44 -0.44 6.99
CA PHE A 12 1.34 -1.88 6.73
C PHE A 12 1.81 -2.76 7.89
N ILE A 13 2.45 -2.19 8.92
CA ILE A 13 3.05 -2.96 10.02
C ILE A 13 1.99 -3.27 11.08
N VAL A 14 1.17 -4.29 10.77
CA VAL A 14 0.29 -4.93 11.74
C VAL A 14 0.79 -6.36 11.95
N PRO A 15 1.29 -6.73 13.16
CA PRO A 15 2.00 -8.00 13.38
C PRO A 15 1.26 -9.23 12.86
N ASP A 16 -0.05 -9.30 13.08
CA ASP A 16 -0.89 -10.43 12.66
C ASP A 16 -1.10 -10.49 11.13
N ASN A 17 -0.93 -9.36 10.44
CA ASN A 17 -1.08 -9.26 8.99
C ASN A 17 0.22 -9.44 8.22
N LEU A 18 1.38 -9.16 8.83
CA LEU A 18 2.68 -9.23 8.14
C LEU A 18 2.90 -10.54 7.35
N PRO A 19 2.50 -11.73 7.86
CA PRO A 19 2.65 -12.99 7.11
C PRO A 19 1.73 -13.11 5.88
N LEU A 20 0.70 -12.28 5.77
CA LEU A 20 -0.26 -12.26 4.66
C LEU A 20 0.16 -11.31 3.53
N LEU A 21 1.23 -10.54 3.72
CA LEU A 21 1.60 -9.42 2.86
C LEU A 21 2.93 -9.65 2.14
N GLU A 22 2.98 -9.15 0.91
CA GLU A 22 4.21 -8.93 0.16
C GLU A 22 4.25 -7.45 -0.24
N VAL A 23 5.19 -6.70 0.32
CA VAL A 23 5.36 -5.27 0.07
C VAL A 23 6.65 -5.06 -0.72
N VAL A 24 6.52 -4.72 -2.01
CA VAL A 24 7.64 -4.43 -2.89
C VAL A 24 7.79 -2.91 -3.04
N VAL A 25 8.86 -2.36 -2.46
CA VAL A 25 9.22 -0.95 -2.60
C VAL A 25 10.20 -0.81 -3.76
N VAL A 26 9.83 -0.02 -4.77
CA VAL A 26 10.71 0.27 -5.91
C VAL A 26 11.32 1.66 -5.76
N ASN A 27 12.63 1.73 -5.55
CA ASN A 27 13.36 2.98 -5.61
C ASN A 27 13.71 3.31 -7.07
N ASP A 28 13.18 4.43 -7.57
CA ASP A 28 13.34 4.89 -8.96
C ASP A 28 14.51 5.87 -9.13
N GLY A 29 15.66 5.57 -8.52
CA GLY A 29 16.85 6.40 -8.60
C GLY A 29 16.82 7.66 -7.71
N SER A 30 16.14 7.59 -6.56
CA SER A 30 16.10 8.69 -5.57
C SER A 30 17.50 9.18 -5.18
N LYS A 31 17.61 10.48 -4.90
CA LYS A 31 18.86 11.16 -4.50
C LYS A 31 18.90 11.60 -3.03
N ASP A 32 17.79 11.41 -2.33
CA ASP A 32 17.63 11.64 -0.90
C ASP A 32 17.76 10.31 -0.13
N LYS A 33 17.36 10.26 1.15
CA LYS A 33 17.46 9.05 1.98
C LYS A 33 16.38 8.01 1.70
N THR A 34 15.55 8.18 0.66
CA THR A 34 14.43 7.26 0.37
C THR A 34 14.89 5.80 0.27
N LEU A 35 16.01 5.53 -0.41
CA LEU A 35 16.55 4.16 -0.55
C LEU A 35 17.01 3.58 0.78
N GLU A 36 17.74 4.37 1.58
CA GLU A 36 18.21 3.96 2.91
C GLU A 36 17.03 3.61 3.82
N ILE A 37 16.00 4.47 3.83
CA ILE A 37 14.77 4.24 4.58
C ILE A 37 14.12 2.93 4.11
N ALA A 38 13.86 2.74 2.81
CA ALA A 38 13.25 1.54 2.29
C ALA A 38 14.03 0.27 2.69
N LYS A 39 15.36 0.30 2.56
CA LYS A 39 16.24 -0.82 2.95
C LYS A 39 16.18 -1.14 4.44
N SER A 40 15.93 -0.15 5.30
CA SER A 40 15.73 -0.40 6.74
C SER A 40 14.45 -1.19 7.03
N TYR A 41 13.38 -1.06 6.22
CA TYR A 41 12.16 -1.85 6.37
C TYR A 41 12.38 -3.28 5.89
N GLU A 42 13.03 -3.48 4.74
CA GLU A 42 13.44 -4.81 4.26
C GLU A 42 14.32 -5.53 5.30
N SER A 43 15.26 -4.83 5.94
CA SER A 43 16.08 -5.44 6.99
C SER A 43 15.32 -5.80 8.26
N ARG A 44 14.29 -5.02 8.64
CA ARG A 44 13.50 -5.27 9.86
C ARG A 44 12.43 -6.34 9.66
N TYR A 45 11.90 -6.45 8.44
CA TYR A 45 10.78 -7.32 8.08
C TYR A 45 11.09 -8.06 6.76
N PRO A 46 12.14 -8.90 6.71
CA PRO A 46 12.67 -9.47 5.46
C PRO A 46 11.72 -10.46 4.77
N GLU A 47 10.76 -11.02 5.50
CA GLU A 47 9.73 -11.91 4.95
C GLU A 47 8.57 -11.16 4.29
N THR A 48 8.40 -9.87 4.59
CA THR A 48 7.26 -9.05 4.13
C THR A 48 7.69 -7.95 3.16
N PHE A 49 8.81 -7.27 3.43
CA PHE A 49 9.27 -6.12 2.65
C PHE A 49 10.46 -6.49 1.77
N ARG A 50 10.40 -6.06 0.51
CA ARG A 50 11.49 -6.20 -0.46
C ARG A 50 11.74 -4.89 -1.18
N VAL A 51 13.00 -4.54 -1.38
CA VAL A 51 13.41 -3.32 -2.08
C VAL A 51 14.06 -3.63 -3.42
N ILE A 52 13.50 -3.07 -4.48
CA ILE A 52 14.09 -3.06 -5.82
C ILE A 52 14.70 -1.68 -6.03
N ASP A 53 16.02 -1.62 -6.18
CA ASP A 53 16.73 -0.40 -6.55
C ASP A 53 17.04 -0.42 -8.05
N LYS A 54 16.66 0.64 -8.76
CA LYS A 54 16.87 0.78 -10.21
C LYS A 54 17.17 2.22 -10.60
N GLU A 55 17.74 2.40 -11.79
CA GLU A 55 17.84 3.71 -12.43
C GLU A 55 16.47 4.30 -12.73
N ASN A 56 16.35 5.63 -12.75
CA ASN A 56 15.08 6.34 -12.98
C ASN A 56 14.44 5.92 -14.32
N GLY A 57 13.21 5.40 -14.26
CA GLY A 57 12.41 5.02 -15.42
C GLY A 57 10.96 5.50 -15.35
N ASN A 58 10.63 6.36 -14.40
CA ASN A 58 9.30 6.87 -14.09
C ASN A 58 8.32 5.81 -13.56
N TYR A 59 7.15 6.28 -13.13
CA TYR A 59 6.11 5.53 -12.43
C TYR A 59 5.73 4.18 -13.07
N GLY A 60 5.43 4.17 -14.36
CA GLY A 60 5.03 2.93 -15.05
C GLY A 60 6.15 1.88 -15.10
N SER A 61 7.42 2.29 -15.12
CA SER A 61 8.56 1.38 -15.04
C SER A 61 8.64 0.69 -13.67
N CYS A 62 8.31 1.42 -12.60
CA CYS A 62 8.27 0.90 -11.24
C CYS A 62 7.22 -0.21 -11.08
N ILE A 63 5.99 0.03 -11.56
CA ILE A 63 4.92 -0.97 -11.52
C ILE A 63 5.34 -2.21 -12.32
N ASN A 64 5.83 -2.01 -13.55
CA ASN A 64 6.21 -3.11 -14.45
C ASN A 64 7.35 -3.97 -13.90
N VAL A 65 8.29 -3.39 -13.15
CA VAL A 65 9.36 -4.19 -12.52
C VAL A 65 8.82 -4.93 -11.29
N ALA A 66 7.98 -4.30 -10.46
CA ALA A 66 7.40 -4.92 -9.27
C ALA A 66 6.52 -6.14 -9.62
N LEU A 67 5.66 -6.02 -10.64
CA LEU A 67 4.76 -7.08 -11.10
C LEU A 67 5.47 -8.39 -11.48
N LYS A 68 6.76 -8.34 -11.83
CA LYS A 68 7.56 -9.54 -12.13
C LYS A 68 7.94 -10.36 -10.90
N TYR A 69 7.86 -9.75 -9.72
CA TYR A 69 8.27 -10.37 -8.46
C TYR A 69 7.11 -10.72 -7.55
N LEU A 70 5.98 -10.00 -7.67
CA LEU A 70 4.79 -10.20 -6.84
C LEU A 70 4.17 -11.59 -7.05
N ARG A 71 3.68 -12.17 -5.95
CA ARG A 71 3.12 -13.54 -5.88
C ARG A 71 1.73 -13.60 -5.25
N GLY A 72 1.27 -12.50 -4.65
CA GLY A 72 -0.03 -12.43 -3.97
C GLY A 72 -1.23 -12.65 -4.90
N LYS A 73 -2.37 -13.09 -4.33
CA LYS A 73 -3.65 -13.25 -5.05
C LYS A 73 -4.15 -11.91 -5.61
N TYR A 74 -3.96 -10.83 -4.85
CA TYR A 74 -4.34 -9.47 -5.19
C TYR A 74 -3.13 -8.55 -5.21
N VAL A 75 -3.15 -7.57 -6.10
CA VAL A 75 -2.13 -6.52 -6.19
C VAL A 75 -2.80 -5.17 -5.97
N LYS A 76 -2.23 -4.36 -5.07
CA LYS A 76 -2.59 -2.97 -4.85
C LYS A 76 -1.36 -2.10 -5.03
N VAL A 77 -1.47 -1.10 -5.90
CA VAL A 77 -0.43 -0.06 -6.04
C VAL A 77 -0.74 1.03 -5.00
N VAL A 78 0.28 1.44 -4.26
CA VAL A 78 0.17 2.50 -3.25
C VAL A 78 1.33 3.46 -3.48
N ASP A 79 1.01 4.74 -3.60
CA ASP A 79 2.02 5.77 -3.80
C ASP A 79 2.79 6.03 -2.48
N ALA A 80 4.04 6.50 -2.59
CA ALA A 80 4.94 6.60 -1.43
C ALA A 80 4.53 7.68 -0.41
N ASP A 81 3.58 8.54 -0.78
CA ASP A 81 2.95 9.57 0.03
C ASP A 81 1.53 9.21 0.53
N ASP A 82 1.03 8.02 0.18
CA ASP A 82 -0.23 7.47 0.67
C ASP A 82 -0.03 6.44 1.79
N SER A 83 -1.12 6.05 2.46
CA SER A 83 -1.14 4.99 3.47
C SER A 83 -2.31 4.03 3.31
N VAL A 84 -2.31 2.94 4.08
CA VAL A 84 -3.53 2.17 4.35
C VAL A 84 -4.13 2.61 5.68
N ASP A 85 -5.44 2.41 5.85
CA ASP A 85 -6.07 2.55 7.16
C ASP A 85 -5.68 1.36 8.05
N THR A 86 -4.62 1.53 8.83
CA THR A 86 -4.07 0.50 9.71
C THR A 86 -5.11 -0.06 10.68
N GLU A 87 -6.04 0.76 11.17
CA GLU A 87 -7.08 0.32 12.12
C GLU A 87 -8.05 -0.68 11.49
N ASN A 88 -8.32 -0.50 10.20
CA ASN A 88 -9.30 -1.28 9.44
C ASN A 88 -8.66 -2.35 8.55
N PHE A 89 -7.33 -2.39 8.44
CA PHE A 89 -6.64 -3.23 7.47
C PHE A 89 -6.88 -4.73 7.69
N ASN A 90 -7.05 -5.17 8.93
CA ASN A 90 -7.36 -6.58 9.25
C ASN A 90 -8.66 -7.04 8.59
N GLU A 91 -9.72 -6.23 8.66
CA GLU A 91 -11.00 -6.61 8.07
C GLU A 91 -10.94 -6.57 6.55
N PHE A 92 -10.15 -5.65 5.96
CA PHE A 92 -9.90 -5.63 4.53
C PHE A 92 -9.22 -6.91 4.04
N LEU A 93 -8.18 -7.38 4.74
CA LEU A 93 -7.50 -8.63 4.39
C LEU A 93 -8.40 -9.84 4.60
N ALA A 94 -9.19 -9.87 5.68
CA ALA A 94 -10.17 -10.92 5.89
C ALA A 94 -11.21 -10.95 4.76
N PHE A 95 -11.71 -9.80 4.34
CA PHE A 95 -12.61 -9.67 3.19
C PHE A 95 -11.98 -10.22 1.91
N LEU A 96 -10.74 -9.83 1.59
CA LEU A 96 -10.02 -10.31 0.41
C LEU A 96 -9.85 -11.83 0.37
N GLN A 97 -9.79 -12.51 1.53
CA GLN A 97 -9.72 -13.98 1.60
C GLN A 97 -11.05 -14.67 1.26
N THR A 98 -12.17 -13.96 1.36
CA THR A 98 -13.52 -14.53 1.13
C THR A 98 -14.05 -14.30 -0.27
N VAL A 99 -13.50 -13.32 -1.00
CA VAL A 99 -13.97 -12.96 -2.34
C VAL A 99 -13.19 -13.66 -3.44
N ASP A 100 -13.84 -13.81 -4.59
CA ASP A 100 -13.27 -14.34 -5.82
C ASP A 100 -13.45 -13.39 -7.00
N SER A 101 -13.53 -12.08 -6.70
CA SER A 101 -13.67 -11.03 -7.71
C SER A 101 -12.33 -10.72 -8.37
N ASP A 102 -12.37 -10.36 -9.65
CA ASP A 102 -11.20 -9.90 -10.42
C ASP A 102 -10.73 -8.49 -10.01
N LEU A 103 -11.65 -7.67 -9.51
CA LEU A 103 -11.40 -6.29 -9.08
C LEU A 103 -12.14 -6.01 -7.77
N VAL A 104 -11.42 -5.41 -6.82
CA VAL A 104 -11.96 -4.87 -5.58
C VAL A 104 -11.68 -3.38 -5.55
N LEU A 105 -12.73 -2.59 -5.33
CA LEU A 105 -12.65 -1.15 -5.13
C LEU A 105 -12.94 -0.84 -3.67
N SER A 106 -12.20 0.11 -3.13
CA SER A 106 -12.27 0.53 -1.73
C SER A 106 -12.30 2.04 -1.68
N ASP A 107 -13.09 2.56 -0.75
CA ASP A 107 -13.17 3.99 -0.49
C ASP A 107 -11.84 4.54 0.01
N PHE A 108 -11.65 5.85 -0.11
CA PHE A 108 -10.48 6.51 0.43
C PHE A 108 -10.83 7.90 0.95
N ILE A 109 -10.08 8.36 1.94
CA ILE A 109 -10.06 9.77 2.33
C ILE A 109 -8.88 10.47 1.66
N THR A 110 -9.02 11.78 1.54
CA THR A 110 -7.92 12.64 1.13
C THR A 110 -7.39 13.35 2.37
N VAL A 111 -6.08 13.45 2.50
CA VAL A 111 -5.42 14.15 3.61
C VAL A 111 -4.50 15.24 3.11
N ASP A 112 -4.26 16.26 3.93
CA ASP A 112 -3.21 17.25 3.67
C ASP A 112 -1.84 16.77 4.16
N GLU A 113 -0.79 17.57 3.95
CA GLU A 113 0.57 17.24 4.42
C GLU A 113 0.69 17.09 5.95
N GLN A 114 -0.25 17.65 6.71
CA GLN A 114 -0.34 17.50 8.16
C GLN A 114 -1.23 16.31 8.56
N ARG A 115 -1.66 15.50 7.59
CA ARG A 115 -2.53 14.32 7.73
C ARG A 115 -3.91 14.65 8.27
N ARG A 116 -4.38 15.87 8.04
CA ARG A 116 -5.75 16.24 8.37
C ARG A 116 -6.64 15.82 7.23
N GLU A 117 -7.74 15.16 7.56
CA GLU A 117 -8.75 14.79 6.57
C GLU A 117 -9.29 16.04 5.87
N THR A 118 -9.29 16.00 4.55
CA THR A 118 -9.76 17.08 3.67
C THR A 118 -10.99 16.67 2.86
N GLY A 119 -11.25 15.37 2.75
CA GLY A 119 -12.35 14.84 1.97
C GLY A 119 -12.46 13.33 2.08
N LYS A 120 -13.55 12.79 1.55
CA LYS A 120 -13.81 11.35 1.45
C LYS A 120 -14.44 11.04 0.10
N ILE A 121 -13.92 10.02 -0.57
CA ILE A 121 -14.49 9.46 -1.78
C ILE A 121 -15.10 8.11 -1.41
N ILE A 122 -16.41 8.00 -1.66
CA ILE A 122 -17.20 6.80 -1.40
C ILE A 122 -17.71 6.29 -2.75
N TYR A 123 -17.40 5.05 -3.07
CA TYR A 123 -17.92 4.37 -4.24
C TYR A 123 -19.28 3.76 -3.94
N ASP A 124 -20.35 4.43 -4.37
CA ASP A 124 -21.70 3.89 -4.34
C ASP A 124 -22.08 3.33 -5.71
N PHE A 125 -22.13 1.99 -5.81
CA PHE A 125 -22.53 1.28 -7.03
C PHE A 125 -24.04 0.97 -7.08
N GLY A 126 -24.85 1.53 -6.16
CA GLY A 126 -26.30 1.33 -6.13
C GLY A 126 -26.72 -0.12 -5.82
N CYS A 127 -25.86 -0.90 -5.15
CA CYS A 127 -26.15 -2.29 -4.80
C CYS A 127 -26.88 -2.36 -3.44
N PRO A 128 -28.13 -2.85 -3.38
CA PRO A 128 -28.92 -2.83 -2.16
C PRO A 128 -28.61 -4.05 -1.28
N SER A 129 -27.42 -4.11 -0.67
CA SER A 129 -27.16 -4.80 0.61
C SER A 129 -25.68 -4.75 1.00
N ALA A 130 -25.38 -3.91 1.99
CA ALA A 130 -24.32 -4.01 3.00
C ALA A 130 -23.04 -4.78 2.62
N MET A 131 -22.05 -4.05 2.10
CA MET A 131 -20.66 -4.30 2.51
C MET A 131 -20.21 -3.11 3.38
N PRO A 132 -19.50 -3.35 4.49
CA PRO A 132 -18.97 -2.27 5.30
C PRO A 132 -17.99 -1.44 4.45
N CYS A 133 -18.38 -0.18 4.25
CA CYS A 133 -17.56 0.91 3.71
C CYS A 133 -16.22 0.93 4.46
N MET A 134 -15.17 0.41 3.84
CA MET A 134 -13.83 0.41 4.41
C MET A 134 -13.02 1.52 3.78
N THR A 135 -12.60 2.46 4.63
CA THR A 135 -11.93 3.70 4.24
C THR A 135 -10.42 3.44 4.21
N ILE A 136 -9.74 3.76 3.11
CA ILE A 136 -8.27 3.90 3.08
C ILE A 136 -7.92 5.32 3.56
N ARG A 137 -6.96 5.46 4.46
CA ARG A 137 -6.49 6.76 4.98
C ARG A 137 -5.32 7.35 4.22
#